data_AF-A0A3D1L9X3-F1
#
_entry.id   AF-A0A3D1L9X3-F1
#
_cell.length_a   1.000
_cell.length_b   1.000
_cell.length_c   1.000
_cell.angle_alpha   90.00
_cell.angle_beta   90.00
_cell.angle_gamma   90.00
#
_symmetry.space_group_name_H-M   'P 1'
#
loop_
_entity.id
_entity.type
_entity.pdbx_description
1 polymer ?
#
loop_
_entity_poly.entity_id
_entity_poly.type
_entity_poly.pdbx_seq_one_letter_code
_entity_poly.pdbx_strand_id
1 'polypeptide(L)'
;SLFVDTQSGAGSLTGVFDALASAIVYAVFIVVIDKSGIAQLDPFVFALYLACSGAVFSLLFGMGTGTLHLAVSLRAGFFAACAAVVTSAIAIACFQRGIRLLGGANAAFFSMLEPVGSCVLGYLFLRETITVRAMVGIALILGAELVMIWLDSRRHAAEGSREHA
;
A
#
# COMPACT_ATOMS: atom_id res chain seq x y z
N SER A 1 -5.54 -16.44 9.56
CA SER A 1 -6.72 -15.56 9.45
C SER A 1 -6.54 -14.60 8.28
N LEU A 2 -6.25 -15.13 7.10
CA LEU A 2 -5.96 -14.35 5.90
C LEU A 2 -7.19 -14.38 4.99
N PHE A 3 -8.01 -13.32 5.09
CA PHE A 3 -9.03 -12.86 4.13
C PHE A 3 -10.04 -13.82 3.49
N VAL A 4 -10.14 -15.07 3.95
CA VAL A 4 -11.24 -15.97 3.61
C VAL A 4 -11.55 -16.81 4.83
N ASP A 5 -12.41 -16.29 5.71
CA ASP A 5 -13.06 -17.16 6.70
C ASP A 5 -14.02 -18.08 5.96
N THR A 6 -13.54 -19.30 5.67
CA THR A 6 -14.27 -20.32 4.92
C THR A 6 -15.13 -21.19 5.83
N GLN A 7 -15.25 -20.87 7.12
CA GLN A 7 -16.10 -21.63 8.05
C GLN A 7 -17.60 -21.30 7.91
N SER A 8 -17.92 -20.24 7.17
CA SER A 8 -19.28 -19.98 6.69
C SER A 8 -19.26 -20.10 5.18
N GLY A 9 -19.89 -21.13 4.58
CA GLY A 9 -20.01 -21.34 3.13
C GLY A 9 -20.75 -20.23 2.35
N ALA A 10 -20.89 -19.05 2.95
CA ALA A 10 -21.43 -17.81 2.41
C ALA A 10 -20.40 -16.66 2.61
N GLY A 11 -19.11 -16.92 2.31
CA GLY A 11 -18.10 -15.87 2.11
C GLY A 11 -18.64 -14.88 1.07
N SER A 12 -19.05 -13.71 1.55
CA SER A 12 -20.18 -12.98 0.98
C SER A 12 -19.84 -12.37 -0.37
N LEU A 13 -20.70 -12.59 -1.36
CA LEU A 13 -20.69 -11.89 -2.66
C LEU A 13 -20.47 -10.38 -2.48
N THR A 14 -20.98 -9.79 -1.40
CA THR A 14 -20.78 -8.38 -1.05
C THR A 14 -19.31 -7.99 -0.88
N GLY A 15 -18.49 -8.79 -0.21
CA GLY A 15 -17.05 -8.49 -0.08
C GLY A 15 -16.31 -8.56 -1.42
N VAL A 16 -16.72 -9.46 -2.31
CA VAL A 16 -16.18 -9.55 -3.68
C VAL A 16 -16.59 -8.32 -4.50
N PHE A 17 -17.85 -7.89 -4.40
CA PHE A 17 -18.32 -6.66 -5.05
C PHE A 17 -17.61 -5.42 -4.54
N ASP A 18 -17.41 -5.29 -3.23
CA ASP A 18 -16.70 -4.16 -2.61
C ASP A 18 -15.24 -4.12 -3.04
N ALA A 19 -14.57 -5.27 -3.09
CA ALA A 19 -13.19 -5.38 -3.57
C ALA A 19 -13.06 -4.99 -5.06
N LEU A 20 -13.98 -5.46 -5.91
CA LEU A 20 -13.99 -5.10 -7.34
C LEU A 20 -14.31 -3.62 -7.54
N ALA A 21 -15.30 -3.08 -6.82
CA ALA A 21 -15.65 -1.66 -6.87
C ALA A 21 -14.45 -0.80 -6.43
N SER A 22 -13.77 -1.17 -5.35
CA SER A 22 -12.55 -0.49 -4.88
C SER A 22 -11.44 -0.56 -5.93
N ALA A 23 -11.21 -1.71 -6.56
CA ALA A 23 -10.20 -1.87 -7.60
C ALA A 23 -10.48 -0.97 -8.82
N ILE A 24 -11.74 -0.86 -9.26
CA ILE A 24 -12.15 0.03 -10.35
C ILE A 24 -11.93 1.49 -9.96
N VAL A 25 -12.39 1.90 -8.78
CA VAL A 25 -12.22 3.27 -8.28
C VAL A 25 -10.73 3.63 -8.20
N TYR A 26 -9.90 2.72 -7.70
CA TYR A 26 -8.45 2.92 -7.60
C TYR A 26 -7.78 3.01 -8.98
N ALA A 27 -8.18 2.16 -9.94
CA ALA A 27 -7.67 2.23 -11.31
C ALA A 27 -8.03 3.56 -11.98
N VAL A 28 -9.27 4.03 -11.84
CA VAL A 28 -9.70 5.34 -12.34
C VAL A 28 -8.91 6.46 -11.65
N PHE A 29 -8.72 6.39 -10.33
CA PHE A 29 -7.94 7.36 -9.57
C PHE A 29 -6.51 7.50 -10.09
N ILE A 30 -5.81 6.40 -10.35
CA ILE A 30 -4.45 6.42 -10.94
C ILE A 30 -4.47 7.10 -12.32
N VAL A 31 -5.40 6.72 -13.20
CA VAL A 31 -5.48 7.30 -14.55
C VAL A 31 -5.80 8.79 -14.51
N VAL A 32 -6.66 9.21 -13.58
CA VAL A 32 -6.96 10.63 -13.37
C VAL A 32 -5.70 11.37 -12.93
N ILE A 33 -4.93 10.86 -11.97
CA ILE A 33 -3.68 11.49 -11.51
C ILE A 33 -2.67 11.64 -12.64
N ASP A 34 -2.49 10.58 -13.42
CA ASP A 34 -1.57 10.55 -14.56
C ASP A 34 -1.94 11.61 -15.62
N LYS A 35 -3.23 11.77 -15.92
CA LYS A 35 -3.70 12.71 -16.95
C LYS A 35 -3.97 14.14 -16.48
N SER A 36 -4.20 14.35 -15.18
CA SER A 36 -4.59 15.67 -14.64
C SER A 36 -3.42 16.58 -14.30
N GLY A 37 -2.18 16.14 -14.50
CA GLY A 37 -0.98 16.91 -14.16
C GLY A 37 -0.71 17.02 -12.65
N ILE A 38 -1.54 16.36 -11.81
CA ILE A 38 -1.32 16.23 -10.36
C ILE A 38 0.00 15.54 -10.06
N ALA A 39 0.49 14.70 -10.98
CA ALA A 39 1.82 14.08 -10.93
C ALA A 39 3.00 15.07 -10.84
N GLN A 40 2.77 16.37 -11.12
CA GLN A 40 3.79 17.41 -10.98
C GLN A 40 3.82 18.09 -9.60
N LEU A 41 2.89 17.74 -8.70
CA LEU A 41 3.00 18.18 -7.31
C LEU A 41 4.17 17.47 -6.62
N ASP A 42 4.79 18.17 -5.67
CA ASP A 42 5.76 17.55 -4.79
C ASP A 42 5.12 16.30 -4.13
N PRO A 43 5.76 15.12 -4.21
CA PRO A 43 5.23 13.87 -3.66
C PRO A 43 4.82 13.99 -2.19
N PHE A 44 5.45 14.89 -1.43
CA PHE A 44 5.11 15.16 -0.04
C PHE A 44 3.76 15.85 0.11
N VAL A 45 3.49 16.86 -0.72
CA VAL A 45 2.22 17.60 -0.70
C VAL A 45 1.10 16.68 -1.15
N PHE A 46 1.34 15.85 -2.16
CA PHE A 46 0.39 14.85 -2.63
C PHE A 46 0.09 13.79 -1.56
N ALA A 47 1.10 13.25 -0.89
CA ALA A 47 0.93 12.30 0.21
C ALA A 47 0.15 12.92 1.39
N LEU A 48 0.39 14.20 1.71
CA LEU A 48 -0.36 14.91 2.74
C LEU A 48 -1.84 15.07 2.36
N TYR A 49 -2.14 15.43 1.12
CA TYR A 49 -3.53 15.49 0.63
C TYR A 49 -4.22 14.13 0.70
N LEU A 50 -3.52 13.06 0.35
CA LEU A 50 -4.06 11.70 0.42
C LEU A 50 -4.30 11.27 1.88
N ALA A 51 -3.38 11.58 2.79
CA ALA A 51 -3.54 11.31 4.21
C ALA A 51 -4.70 12.11 4.82
N CYS A 52 -4.83 13.41 4.48
CA CYS A 52 -5.93 14.26 4.95
C CYS A 52 -7.28 13.80 4.41
N SER A 53 -7.36 13.47 3.12
CA SER A 53 -8.60 12.94 2.52
C SER A 53 -8.97 11.58 3.11
N GLY A 54 -8.02 10.69 3.32
CA GLY A 54 -8.22 9.41 4.02
C GLY A 54 -8.69 9.58 5.46
N ALA A 55 -8.14 10.56 6.20
CA ALA A 55 -8.58 10.88 7.56
C ALA A 55 -10.02 11.41 7.60
N VAL A 56 -10.38 12.34 6.69
CA VAL A 56 -11.74 12.86 6.58
C VAL A 56 -12.72 11.75 6.21
N PHE A 57 -12.37 10.92 5.21
CA PHE A 57 -13.22 9.80 4.80
C PHE A 57 -13.41 8.79 5.93
N SER A 58 -12.34 8.42 6.63
CA SER A 58 -12.41 7.50 7.77
C SER A 58 -13.26 8.06 8.92
N LEU A 59 -13.19 9.38 9.16
CA LEU A 59 -14.01 10.05 10.17
C LEU A 59 -15.50 10.05 9.77
N LEU A 60 -15.82 10.42 8.53
CA LEU A 60 -17.19 10.41 8.01
C LEU A 60 -17.78 9.00 8.00
N PHE A 61 -17.02 8.01 7.54
CA PHE A 61 -17.42 6.61 7.51
C PHE A 61 -17.66 6.08 8.92
N GLY A 62 -16.72 6.33 9.85
CA GLY A 62 -16.86 5.90 11.25
C GLY A 62 -18.03 6.56 11.98
N MET A 63 -18.34 7.82 11.68
CA MET A 63 -19.56 8.48 12.18
C MET A 63 -20.83 7.83 11.61
N GLY A 64 -20.83 7.46 10.32
CA GLY A 64 -21.98 6.85 9.63
C GLY A 64 -22.26 5.41 10.05
N THR A 65 -21.24 4.62 10.37
CA THR A 65 -21.39 3.22 10.83
C THR A 65 -21.63 3.10 12.34
N GLY A 66 -21.51 4.20 13.09
CA GLY A 66 -21.61 4.17 14.56
C GLY A 66 -20.49 3.37 15.24
N THR A 67 -19.50 2.90 14.48
CA THR A 67 -18.32 2.16 14.97
C THR A 67 -17.20 3.10 15.41
N LEU A 68 -17.49 4.40 15.53
CA LEU A 68 -16.56 5.38 16.08
C LEU A 68 -16.42 5.16 17.59
N HIS A 69 -15.57 4.22 17.97
CA HIS A 69 -15.20 3.99 19.35
C HIS A 69 -14.27 5.11 19.81
N LEU A 70 -14.79 6.32 20.06
CA LEU A 70 -14.03 7.41 20.69
C LEU A 70 -13.63 7.07 22.14
N ALA A 71 -14.35 6.12 22.75
CA ALA A 71 -13.98 5.49 24.02
C ALA A 71 -12.93 4.38 23.83
N VAL A 72 -11.88 4.64 23.05
CA VAL A 72 -10.69 3.80 23.08
C VAL A 72 -10.08 3.94 24.47
N SER A 73 -9.87 2.84 25.20
CA SER A 73 -9.11 2.88 26.45
C SER A 73 -7.83 3.68 26.23
N LEU A 74 -7.47 4.61 27.13
CA LEU A 74 -6.33 5.53 26.98
C LEU A 74 -5.05 4.82 26.49
N ARG A 75 -4.85 3.57 26.92
CA ARG A 75 -3.73 2.72 26.48
C ARG A 75 -3.81 2.34 25.00
N ALA A 76 -4.96 1.87 24.52
CA ALA A 76 -5.13 1.47 23.12
C ALA A 76 -5.08 2.68 22.17
N GLY A 77 -5.62 3.84 22.59
CA GLY A 77 -5.51 5.09 21.83
C GLY A 77 -4.07 5.58 21.73
N PHE A 78 -3.30 5.47 22.83
CA PHE A 78 -1.88 5.79 22.85
C PHE A 78 -1.07 4.89 21.91
N PHE A 79 -1.26 3.57 21.97
CA PHE A 79 -0.56 2.65 21.05
C PHE A 79 -0.94 2.88 19.59
N ALA A 80 -2.22 3.11 19.29
CA ALA A 80 -2.67 3.41 17.94
C ALA A 80 -2.09 4.74 17.41
N ALA A 81 -2.05 5.79 18.25
CA ALA A 81 -1.45 7.07 17.88
C ALA A 81 0.06 6.93 17.65
N CYS A 82 0.78 6.23 18.53
CA CYS A 82 2.20 5.93 18.34
C CYS A 82 2.44 5.14 17.04
N ALA A 83 1.65 4.09 16.78
CA ALA A 83 1.77 3.31 15.55
C ALA A 83 1.49 4.16 14.31
N ALA A 84 0.44 4.98 14.32
CA ALA A 84 0.12 5.86 13.20
C ALA A 84 1.22 6.87 12.92
N VAL A 85 1.78 7.51 13.96
CA VAL A 85 2.88 8.47 13.80
C VAL A 85 4.15 7.78 13.31
N VAL A 86 4.51 6.62 13.88
CA VAL A 86 5.69 5.85 13.47
C VAL A 86 5.54 5.39 12.02
N THR A 87 4.42 4.76 11.66
CA THR A 87 4.21 4.24 10.31
C THR A 87 4.07 5.35 9.27
N SER A 88 3.50 6.50 9.61
CA SER A 88 3.30 7.57 8.62
C SER A 88 4.54 8.46 8.51
N ALA A 89 4.98 9.07 9.60
CA ALA A 89 6.04 10.08 9.56
C ALA A 89 7.41 9.44 9.37
N ILE A 90 7.71 8.35 10.09
CA ILE A 90 9.03 7.71 10.02
C ILE A 90 9.17 6.92 8.73
N ALA A 91 8.13 6.21 8.27
CA ALA A 91 8.23 5.47 7.00
C ALA A 91 8.42 6.42 5.81
N ILE A 92 7.66 7.52 5.73
CA ILE A 92 7.83 8.51 4.65
C ILE A 92 9.23 9.14 4.71
N ALA A 93 9.70 9.54 5.88
CA ALA A 93 11.03 10.14 6.04
C ALA A 93 12.16 9.14 5.71
N CYS A 94 12.02 7.88 6.11
CA CYS A 94 12.99 6.83 5.84
C CYS A 94 13.00 6.45 4.35
N PHE A 95 11.82 6.34 3.73
CA PHE A 95 11.67 6.08 2.30
C PHE A 95 12.28 7.20 1.45
N GLN A 96 12.03 8.46 1.81
CA GLN A 96 12.66 9.61 1.15
C GLN A 96 14.18 9.61 1.28
N ARG A 97 14.71 9.31 2.49
CA ARG A 97 16.16 9.15 2.68
C ARG A 97 16.70 7.96 1.89
N GLY A 98 15.95 6.86 1.80
CA GLY A 98 16.27 5.69 0.98
C GLY A 98 16.42 6.04 -0.49
N ILE A 99 15.48 6.80 -1.05
CA ILE A 99 15.57 7.30 -2.43
C ILE A 99 16.80 8.20 -2.61
N ARG A 100 17.06 9.12 -1.67
CA ARG A 100 18.20 10.05 -1.75
C ARG A 100 19.56 9.36 -1.60
N LEU A 101 19.65 8.31 -0.80
CA LEU A 101 20.92 7.61 -0.49
C LEU A 101 21.22 6.46 -1.46
N LEU A 102 20.19 5.73 -1.90
CA LEU A 102 20.35 4.52 -2.72
C LEU A 102 19.98 4.74 -4.20
N GLY A 103 19.35 5.86 -4.53
CA GLY A 103 18.74 6.10 -5.84
C GLY A 103 17.37 5.43 -5.97
N GLY A 104 16.52 5.95 -6.87
CA GLY A 104 15.13 5.50 -7.03
C GLY A 104 15.00 4.00 -7.32
N ALA A 105 15.89 3.41 -8.12
CA ALA A 105 15.85 2.01 -8.50
C ALA A 105 16.07 1.06 -7.30
N ASN A 106 17.03 1.37 -6.42
CA ASN A 106 17.29 0.55 -5.23
C ASN A 106 16.19 0.73 -4.18
N ALA A 107 15.69 1.95 -3.99
CA ALA A 107 14.55 2.20 -3.10
C ALA A 107 13.29 1.45 -3.55
N ALA A 108 13.01 1.41 -4.86
CA ALA A 108 11.91 0.63 -5.43
C ALA A 108 12.07 -0.87 -5.13
N PHE A 109 13.27 -1.43 -5.31
CA PHE A 109 13.55 -2.83 -4.98
C PHE A 109 13.29 -3.16 -3.50
N PHE A 110 13.67 -2.28 -2.57
CA PHE A 110 13.36 -2.46 -1.15
C PHE A 110 11.86 -2.35 -0.86
N SER A 111 11.11 -1.51 -1.59
CA SER A 111 9.65 -1.41 -1.46
C SER A 111 8.95 -2.69 -1.90
N MET A 112 9.48 -3.39 -2.91
CA MET A 112 8.98 -4.68 -3.36
C MET A 112 9.17 -5.81 -2.33
N LEU A 113 10.10 -5.64 -1.39
CA LEU A 113 10.29 -6.56 -0.26
C LEU A 113 9.36 -6.27 0.92
N GLU A 114 8.55 -5.20 0.86
CA GLU A 114 7.55 -4.89 1.88
C GLU A 114 6.59 -6.07 2.17
N PRO A 115 5.95 -6.75 1.19
CA PRO A 115 5.08 -7.89 1.47
C PRO A 115 5.81 -9.04 2.18
N VAL A 116 7.08 -9.27 1.85
CA VAL A 116 7.91 -10.29 2.52
C VAL A 116 8.19 -9.89 3.96
N GLY A 117 8.62 -8.65 4.18
CA GLY A 117 8.90 -8.10 5.51
C GLY A 117 7.65 -8.10 6.38
N SER A 118 6.50 -7.72 5.83
CA SER A 118 5.21 -7.74 6.49
C SER A 118 4.81 -9.16 6.92
N CYS A 119 5.00 -10.17 6.07
CA CYS A 119 4.72 -11.56 6.44
C CYS A 119 5.67 -12.09 7.51
N VAL A 120 6.96 -11.77 7.44
CA VAL A 120 7.95 -12.18 8.46
C VAL A 120 7.63 -11.52 9.81
N LEU A 121 7.32 -10.22 9.81
CA LEU A 121 6.93 -9.49 11.02
C LEU A 121 5.58 -10.01 11.56
N GLY A 122 4.61 -10.33 10.71
CA GLY A 122 3.35 -10.96 11.09
C GLY A 122 3.55 -12.32 11.76
N TYR A 123 4.44 -13.15 11.23
CA TYR A 123 4.82 -14.41 11.88
C TYR A 123 5.52 -14.18 13.22
N LEU A 124 6.46 -13.24 13.30
CA LEU A 124 7.28 -13.03 14.49
C LEU A 124 6.52 -12.34 15.64
N PHE A 125 5.77 -11.27 15.32
CA PHE A 125 5.07 -10.43 16.30
C PHE A 125 3.63 -10.87 16.55
N LEU A 126 2.87 -11.20 15.49
CA LEU A 126 1.46 -11.58 15.60
C LEU A 126 1.28 -13.11 15.75
N ARG A 127 2.37 -13.89 15.67
CA ARG A 127 2.35 -15.37 15.71
C ARG A 127 1.42 -15.98 14.66
N GLU A 128 1.21 -15.30 13.54
CA GLU A 128 0.38 -15.82 12.46
C GLU A 128 1.08 -16.98 11.77
N THR A 129 0.37 -18.08 11.54
CA THR A 129 0.91 -19.22 10.78
C THR A 129 1.05 -18.85 9.30
N ILE A 130 2.27 -18.84 8.78
CA ILE A 130 2.50 -18.68 7.34
C ILE A 130 1.99 -19.94 6.64
N THR A 131 0.90 -19.77 5.89
CA THR A 131 0.33 -20.87 5.10
C THR A 131 1.02 -20.98 3.74
N VAL A 132 1.01 -22.17 3.15
CA VAL A 132 1.56 -22.40 1.80
C VAL A 132 0.90 -21.47 0.76
N ARG A 133 -0.39 -21.17 0.92
CA ARG A 133 -1.12 -20.22 0.05
C ARG A 133 -0.54 -18.81 0.14
N ALA A 134 -0.19 -18.35 1.34
CA ALA A 134 0.45 -17.05 1.54
C ALA A 134 1.82 -16.99 0.87
N MET A 135 2.63 -18.06 0.99
CA MET A 135 3.93 -18.14 0.31
C MET A 135 3.81 -18.07 -1.21
N VAL A 136 2.83 -18.77 -1.81
CA VAL A 136 2.57 -18.71 -3.25
C VAL A 136 2.13 -17.30 -3.66
N GLY A 137 1.28 -16.65 -2.87
CA GLY A 137 0.87 -15.25 -3.11
C GLY A 137 2.05 -14.28 -3.12
N ILE A 138 2.94 -14.38 -2.12
CA ILE A 138 4.15 -13.56 -2.04
C ILE A 138 5.04 -13.80 -3.26
N ALA A 139 5.26 -15.06 -3.65
CA ALA A 139 6.06 -15.39 -4.82
C ALA A 139 5.48 -14.81 -6.13
N LEU A 140 4.15 -14.82 -6.27
CA LEU A 140 3.47 -14.22 -7.42
C LEU A 140 3.60 -12.69 -7.45
N ILE A 141 3.44 -12.02 -6.30
CA ILE A 141 3.60 -10.56 -6.19
C ILE A 141 5.02 -10.16 -6.58
N LEU A 142 6.04 -10.78 -5.96
CA LEU A 142 7.44 -10.53 -6.28
C LEU A 142 7.75 -10.81 -7.75
N GLY A 143 7.18 -11.88 -8.32
CA GLY A 143 7.35 -12.23 -9.73
C GLY A 143 6.78 -11.17 -10.67
N ALA A 144 5.55 -10.70 -10.42
CA ALA A 144 4.90 -9.67 -11.22
C ALA A 144 5.69 -8.34 -11.17
N GLU A 145 6.17 -7.98 -9.99
CA GLU A 145 6.98 -6.79 -9.75
C GLU A 145 8.34 -6.83 -10.45
N LEU A 146 9.04 -7.97 -10.40
CA LEU A 146 10.29 -8.18 -11.14
C LEU A 146 10.09 -8.01 -12.66
N VAL A 147 8.99 -8.55 -13.20
CA VAL A 147 8.65 -8.39 -14.62
C VAL A 147 8.38 -6.92 -14.95
N MET A 148 7.65 -6.19 -14.11
CA MET A 148 7.40 -4.76 -14.28
C MET A 148 8.70 -3.94 -14.32
N ILE A 149 9.62 -4.15 -13.36
CA ILE A 149 10.92 -3.46 -13.36
C ILE A 149 11.71 -3.78 -14.63
N TRP A 150 11.73 -5.04 -15.04
CA TRP A 150 12.46 -5.44 -16.23
C TRP A 150 11.90 -4.79 -17.51
N LEU A 151 10.57 -4.67 -17.60
CA LEU A 151 9.90 -3.96 -18.70
C LEU A 151 10.22 -2.47 -18.69
N ASP A 152 10.19 -1.83 -17.52
CA ASP A 152 10.49 -0.40 -17.36
C ASP A 152 11.95 -0.07 -17.73
N SER A 153 12.89 -0.87 -17.27
CA SER A 153 14.32 -0.74 -17.61
C SER A 153 14.57 -0.89 -19.12
N ARG A 154 13.81 -1.76 -19.80
CA ARG A 154 13.87 -1.89 -21.27
C ARG A 154 13.26 -0.72 -22.01
N ARG A 155 12.21 -0.12 -21.46
CA ARG A 155 11.54 1.04 -22.06
C ARG A 155 12.46 2.26 -22.05
N HIS A 156 13.15 2.50 -20.94
CA HIS A 156 14.18 3.55 -20.85
C HIS A 156 15.35 3.34 -21.82
N ALA A 157 15.82 2.09 -22.01
CA ALA A 157 16.87 1.79 -22.98
C ALA A 157 16.45 2.04 -24.44
N ALA A 158 15.18 1.80 -24.76
CA ALA A 158 14.61 2.03 -26.10
C ALA A 158 14.37 3.52 -26.40
N GLU A 159 13.98 4.31 -25.39
CA GLU A 159 13.77 5.76 -25.51
C GLU A 159 15.10 6.51 -25.66
N GLY A 160 16.13 6.16 -24.89
CA GLY A 160 17.47 6.77 -25.01
C GLY A 160 18.16 6.49 -26.36
N SER A 161 17.81 5.39 -27.05
CA SER A 161 18.31 5.11 -28.40
C SER A 161 17.60 5.93 -29.49
N ARG A 162 16.44 6.54 -29.21
CA ARG A 162 15.66 7.36 -30.15
C ARG A 162 16.01 8.85 -30.08
N GLU A 163 16.51 9.35 -28.96
CA GLU A 163 16.97 10.75 -28.85
C GLU A 163 18.36 10.99 -29.47
N HIS A 164 19.13 9.92 -29.71
CA HIS A 164 20.46 9.98 -30.32
C HIS A 164 20.49 9.60 -31.80
N ALA A 165 19.33 9.37 -32.43
CA ALA A 165 19.19 9.07 -33.87
C ALA A 165 18.50 10.23 -34.58
#